data_AF-A0A7X6PZG5-F1
#
_entry.id   AF-A0A7X6PZG5-F1
#
_cell.length_a   1.000
_cell.length_b   1.000
_cell.length_c   1.000
_cell.angle_alpha   90.00
_cell.angle_beta   90.00
_cell.angle_gamma   90.00
#
_symmetry.space_group_name_H-M   'P 1'
#
loop_
_entity.id
_entity.type
_entity.pdbx_description
1 polymer ?
#
loop_
_entity_poly.entity_id
_entity_poly.type
_entity_poly.pdbx_seq_one_letter_code
_entity_poly.pdbx_strand_id
1 'polypeptide(L)'
;MDDAAEAVVKILLQHGGLVPSKVSAHFKTKYFYEFVIDGVGVDVMAGMVIINQDKEHSFSLKAESVVEYVLINDVEIPLQSLAEWRNLYLLMGRLDKVAMIDQ
;
A
#
# COMPACT_ATOMS: atom_id res chain seq x y z
N MET A 1 -13.96 2.55 -9.25
CA MET A 1 -12.61 2.45 -8.65
C MET A 1 -12.48 3.45 -7.50
N ASP A 2 -12.94 4.69 -7.70
CA ASP A 2 -12.97 5.74 -6.67
C ASP A 2 -13.84 5.34 -5.45
N ASP A 3 -14.91 4.57 -5.68
CA ASP A 3 -15.83 4.10 -4.63
C ASP A 3 -15.19 3.18 -3.59
N ALA A 4 -14.17 2.39 -3.96
CA ALA A 4 -13.60 1.38 -3.08
C ALA A 4 -12.70 1.99 -2.01
N ALA A 5 -11.85 2.95 -2.37
CA ALA A 5 -10.99 3.64 -1.42
C ALA A 5 -11.82 4.42 -0.39
N GLU A 6 -12.88 5.10 -0.84
CA GLU A 6 -13.81 5.80 0.04
C GLU A 6 -14.60 4.85 0.95
N ALA A 7 -15.01 3.68 0.45
CA ALA A 7 -15.68 2.66 1.25
C ALA A 7 -14.77 2.14 2.38
N VAL A 8 -13.49 1.83 2.06
CA VAL A 8 -12.50 1.41 3.07
C VAL A 8 -12.31 2.51 4.12
N VAL A 9 -12.15 3.76 3.70
CA VAL A 9 -12.04 4.91 4.63
C VAL A 9 -13.23 4.99 5.58
N LYS A 10 -14.46 4.84 5.07
CA LYS A 10 -15.68 4.85 5.91
C LYS A 10 -15.70 3.72 6.93
N ILE A 11 -15.18 2.55 6.58
CA ILE A 11 -15.07 1.41 7.51
C ILE A 11 -14.00 1.70 8.57
N LEU A 12 -12.80 2.11 8.17
CA LEU A 12 -11.69 2.34 9.11
C LEU A 12 -11.97 3.49 10.09
N LEU A 13 -12.73 4.51 9.67
CA LEU A 13 -13.19 5.59 10.56
C LEU A 13 -14.07 5.10 11.73
N GLN A 14 -14.65 3.90 11.63
CA GLN A 14 -15.41 3.30 12.74
C GLN A 14 -14.50 2.68 13.81
N HIS A 15 -13.23 2.44 13.47
CA HIS A 15 -12.27 1.71 14.31
C HIS A 15 -11.08 2.57 14.76
N GLY A 16 -10.77 3.67 14.08
CA GLY A 16 -9.67 4.53 14.45
C GLY A 16 -9.76 5.95 13.89
N GLY A 17 -8.70 6.71 14.13
CA GLY A 17 -8.61 8.11 13.73
C GLY A 17 -7.75 8.29 12.48
N LEU A 18 -8.20 9.14 11.56
CA LEU A 18 -7.36 9.64 10.48
C LEU A 18 -6.25 10.53 11.05
N VAL A 19 -5.03 10.40 10.54
CA VAL A 19 -3.91 11.28 10.89
C VAL A 19 -3.47 12.11 9.67
N PRO A 20 -2.81 13.27 9.87
CA PRO A 20 -2.33 14.07 8.75
C PRO A 20 -1.35 13.29 7.88
N SER A 21 -1.69 13.12 6.60
CA SER A 21 -0.84 12.37 5.69
C SER A 21 0.47 13.10 5.38
N LYS A 22 1.59 12.38 5.35
CA LYS A 22 2.88 12.93 4.91
C LYS A 22 2.93 13.02 3.39
N VAL A 23 2.89 14.24 2.87
CA VAL A 23 3.08 14.50 1.45
C VAL A 23 4.56 14.27 1.08
N SER A 24 4.80 13.45 0.06
CA SER A 24 6.14 13.19 -0.47
C SER A 24 6.15 13.45 -1.97
N ALA A 25 7.17 14.18 -2.44
CA ALA A 25 7.36 14.45 -3.87
C ALA A 25 7.65 13.18 -4.70
N HIS A 26 7.98 12.06 -4.05
CA HIS A 26 8.27 10.79 -4.71
C HIS A 26 7.01 9.97 -5.03
N PHE A 27 5.83 10.41 -4.59
CA PHE A 27 4.59 9.68 -4.79
C PHE A 27 3.50 10.58 -5.36
N LYS A 28 2.78 10.06 -6.34
CA LYS A 28 1.55 10.63 -6.90
C LYS A 28 0.37 9.68 -6.73
N THR A 29 0.38 8.91 -5.64
CA THR A 29 -0.71 7.99 -5.30
C THR A 29 -2.04 8.75 -5.21
N LYS A 30 -3.03 8.33 -5.99
CA LYS A 30 -4.32 9.05 -6.13
C LYS A 30 -5.07 9.15 -4.80
N TYR A 31 -5.06 8.08 -4.01
CA TYR A 31 -5.69 8.02 -2.68
C TYR A 31 -4.68 7.53 -1.65
N PHE A 32 -4.36 8.38 -0.69
CA PHE A 32 -3.46 8.05 0.42
C PHE A 32 -4.01 8.57 1.74
N TYR A 33 -4.39 7.64 2.61
CA TYR A 33 -4.95 7.93 3.93
C TYR A 33 -4.18 7.17 4.99
N GLU A 34 -3.77 7.88 6.04
CA GLU A 34 -3.07 7.29 7.18
C GLU A 34 -4.04 7.24 8.37
N PHE A 35 -4.09 6.11 9.06
CA PHE A 35 -4.91 5.88 10.24
C PHE A 35 -4.07 5.39 11.41
N VAL A 36 -4.57 5.62 12.62
CA VAL A 36 -4.16 4.89 13.81
C VAL A 36 -5.37 4.15 14.38
N ILE A 37 -5.28 2.82 14.47
CA ILE A 37 -6.30 1.92 15.01
C ILE A 37 -5.65 1.15 16.15
N ASP A 38 -6.16 1.29 17.38
CA ASP A 38 -5.62 0.63 18.57
C ASP A 38 -4.09 0.78 18.75
N GLY A 39 -3.55 1.94 18.38
CA GLY A 39 -2.11 2.25 18.45
C GLY A 39 -1.27 1.70 17.29
N VAL A 40 -1.88 1.03 16.32
CA VAL A 40 -1.24 0.51 15.11
C VAL A 40 -1.47 1.48 13.94
N GLY A 41 -0.39 1.82 13.23
CA GLY A 41 -0.45 2.62 12.01
C GLY A 41 -0.97 1.79 10.83
N VAL A 42 -1.95 2.31 10.10
CA VAL A 42 -2.56 1.66 8.94
C VAL A 42 -2.62 2.64 7.77
N ASP A 43 -1.97 2.28 6.66
CA ASP A 43 -1.94 3.08 5.44
C ASP A 43 -2.90 2.50 4.40
N VAL A 44 -3.80 3.33 3.90
CA VAL A 44 -4.68 3.00 2.75
C VAL A 44 -4.12 3.68 1.52
N MET A 45 -3.78 2.87 0.52
CA MET A 45 -3.26 3.31 -0.77
C MET A 45 -4.13 2.79 -1.91
N ALA A 46 -4.52 3.67 -2.84
CA ALA A 46 -5.11 3.25 -4.12
C ALA A 46 -4.67 4.17 -5.26
N GLY A 47 -4.47 3.57 -6.45
CA GLY A 47 -3.93 4.26 -7.63
C GLY A 47 -2.48 4.73 -7.40
N MET A 48 -1.61 3.79 -7.04
CA MET A 48 -0.22 4.09 -6.66
C MET A 48 0.60 4.54 -7.86
N VAL A 49 1.33 5.64 -7.68
CA VAL A 49 2.30 6.14 -8.66
C VAL A 49 3.59 6.54 -7.93
N ILE A 50 4.71 5.98 -8.38
CA ILE A 50 6.05 6.26 -7.85
C ILE A 50 6.81 7.11 -8.87
N ILE A 51 7.46 8.17 -8.41
CA ILE A 51 8.34 9.00 -9.23
C ILE A 51 9.79 8.56 -8.98
N ASN A 52 10.42 8.04 -10.03
CA ASN A 52 11.83 7.65 -10.02
C ASN A 52 12.53 8.28 -11.24
N GLN A 53 13.62 9.02 -11.02
CA GLN A 53 14.36 9.70 -12.10
C GLN A 53 13.45 10.54 -13.02
N ASP A 54 12.56 11.33 -12.42
CA ASP A 54 11.55 12.17 -13.10
C ASP A 54 10.56 11.40 -13.99
N LYS A 55 10.48 10.07 -13.86
CA LYS A 55 9.51 9.22 -14.55
C LYS A 55 8.46 8.70 -13.58
N GLU A 56 7.22 8.69 -14.06
CA GLU A 56 6.10 8.12 -13.35
C GLU A 56 5.97 6.62 -13.64
N HIS A 57 5.90 5.84 -12.57
CA HIS A 57 5.64 4.41 -12.61
C HIS A 57 4.30 4.15 -11.93
N SER A 58 3.29 3.79 -12.72
CA SER A 58 1.93 3.50 -12.24
C SER A 58 1.77 2.03 -11.92
N PHE A 59 1.16 1.74 -10.77
CA PHE A 59 0.91 0.38 -10.28
C PHE A 59 -0.57 0.19 -9.98
N SER A 60 -1.18 -0.71 -10.76
CA SER A 60 -2.57 -1.10 -10.57
C SER A 60 -2.62 -2.43 -9.85
N LEU A 61 -3.09 -2.43 -8.60
CA LEU A 61 -3.40 -3.65 -7.87
C LEU A 61 -4.62 -4.31 -8.53
N LYS A 62 -4.46 -5.53 -9.03
CA LYS A 62 -5.53 -6.32 -9.65
C LYS A 62 -5.76 -7.61 -8.85
N ALA A 63 -6.85 -8.31 -9.16
CA ALA A 63 -7.12 -9.60 -8.52
C ALA A 63 -5.97 -10.60 -8.75
N GLU A 64 -5.34 -10.57 -9.93
CA GLU A 64 -4.21 -11.43 -10.27
C GLU A 64 -2.91 -11.04 -9.54
N SER A 65 -2.84 -9.85 -8.96
CA SER A 65 -1.72 -9.43 -8.11
C SER A 65 -1.73 -10.12 -6.74
N VAL A 66 -2.89 -10.65 -6.31
CA VAL A 66 -3.00 -11.46 -5.09
C VAL A 66 -2.52 -12.87 -5.42
N VAL A 67 -1.39 -13.26 -4.86
CA VAL A 67 -0.75 -14.56 -5.16
C VAL A 67 -0.77 -15.53 -3.99
N GLU A 68 -1.12 -15.05 -2.80
CA GLU A 68 -1.11 -15.81 -1.57
C GLU A 68 -2.23 -15.34 -0.63
N TYR A 69 -2.72 -16.25 0.20
CA TYR A 69 -3.64 -15.97 1.29
C TYR A 69 -3.07 -16.52 2.59
N VAL A 70 -3.12 -15.71 3.65
CA VAL A 70 -2.73 -16.14 5.00
C VAL A 70 -3.97 -16.13 5.89
N LEU A 71 -4.16 -17.21 6.65
CA LEU A 71 -5.26 -17.32 7.61
C LEU A 71 -4.85 -16.72 8.96
N ILE A 72 -5.55 -15.69 9.41
CA ILE A 72 -5.35 -15.06 10.72
C ILE A 72 -6.70 -15.02 11.43
N ASN A 73 -6.82 -15.71 12.57
CA ASN A 73 -8.07 -15.77 13.36
C ASN A 73 -9.30 -16.12 12.50
N ASP A 74 -9.17 -17.17 11.67
CA ASP A 74 -10.20 -17.64 10.72
C ASP A 74 -10.59 -16.64 9.61
N VAL A 75 -9.80 -15.58 9.41
CA VAL A 75 -9.95 -14.62 8.31
C VAL A 75 -8.83 -14.82 7.29
N GLU A 76 -9.20 -15.03 6.03
CA GLU A 76 -8.23 -15.10 4.92
C GLU A 76 -7.79 -13.69 4.51
N ILE A 77 -6.49 -13.42 4.63
CA ILE A 77 -5.87 -12.14 4.28
C ILE A 77 -5.18 -12.28 2.92
N PRO A 78 -5.62 -11.54 1.88
CA PRO A 78 -4.97 -11.57 0.57
C PRO A 78 -3.64 -10.83 0.61
N LEU A 79 -2.59 -11.46 0.08
CA LEU A 79 -1.26 -10.90 -0.02
C LEU A 79 -0.84 -10.73 -1.48
N GLN A 80 -0.24 -9.58 -1.77
CA GLN A 80 0.36 -9.29 -3.07
C GLN A 80 1.72 -10.00 -3.22
N SER A 81 2.13 -10.23 -4.47
CA SER A 81 3.43 -10.81 -4.81
C SER A 81 4.63 -10.07 -4.18
N LEU A 82 5.50 -10.84 -3.52
CA LEU A 82 6.77 -10.34 -2.99
C LEU A 82 7.70 -9.82 -4.10
N ALA A 83 7.64 -10.42 -5.30
CA ALA A 83 8.43 -9.99 -6.45
C ALA A 83 7.97 -8.60 -6.96
N GLU A 84 6.67 -8.30 -6.90
CA GLU A 84 6.17 -6.96 -7.20
C GLU A 84 6.64 -5.95 -6.14
N TRP A 85 6.56 -6.31 -4.85
CA TRP A 85 7.08 -5.49 -3.76
C TRP A 85 8.57 -5.20 -3.89
N ARG A 86 9.38 -6.18 -4.32
CA ARG A 86 10.80 -5.98 -4.62
C ARG A 86 11.02 -4.86 -5.64
N ASN A 87 10.26 -4.88 -6.74
CA ASN A 87 10.35 -3.85 -7.80
C ASN A 87 9.91 -2.48 -7.29
N LEU A 88 8.83 -2.43 -6.50
CA LEU A 88 8.36 -1.21 -5.85
C LEU A 88 9.44 -0.62 -4.93
N TYR A 89 10.04 -1.44 -4.06
CA TYR A 89 11.10 -0.98 -3.15
C TYR A 89 12.34 -0.48 -3.88
N LEU A 90 12.72 -1.11 -5.00
CA LEU A 90 13.81 -0.62 -5.83
C LEU A 90 13.51 0.78 -6.39
N LEU A 91 12.30 1.01 -6.90
CA LEU A 91 11.88 2.32 -7.41
C LEU A 91 11.80 3.39 -6.32
N MET A 92 11.46 2.99 -5.10
CA MET A 92 11.49 3.88 -3.92
C MET A 92 12.89 4.14 -3.38
N GLY A 93 13.92 3.45 -3.88
CA GLY A 93 15.29 3.51 -3.34
C GLY A 93 15.48 2.81 -1.99
N ARG A 94 14.55 1.92 -1.59
CA ARG A 94 14.63 1.14 -0.34
C ARG A 94 15.46 -0.12 -0.52
N LEU A 95 16.76 0.07 -0.73
CA LEU A 95 17.70 -1.02 -1.04
C LEU A 95 17.85 -2.03 0.11
N ASP A 96 17.63 -1.60 1.35
CA ASP A 96 17.57 -2.48 2.53
C ASP A 96 16.45 -3.52 2.39
N LYS A 97 15.26 -3.10 1.95
CA LYS A 97 14.11 -3.99 1.72
C LYS A 97 14.31 -4.90 0.52
N VAL A 98 14.92 -4.40 -0.55
CA VAL A 98 15.28 -5.24 -1.71
C VAL A 98 16.23 -6.35 -1.28
N ALA A 99 17.28 -6.02 -0.53
CA ALA A 99 18.25 -7.00 -0.05
C ALA A 99 17.64 -8.03 0.92
N MET A 100 16.59 -7.68 1.67
CA MET A 100 15.87 -8.65 2.52
C MET A 100 15.07 -9.67 1.69
N ILE A 101 14.54 -9.28 0.54
CA ILE A 101 13.75 -10.17 -0.33
C ILE A 101 14.65 -11.09 -1.17
N ASP A 102 15.83 -10.60 -1.55
CA ASP A 102 16.78 -11.33 -2.39
C ASP A 102 17.61 -12.40 -1.64
N GLN A 103 17.38 -12.59 -0.33
CA GLN A 103 18.01 -13.61 0.50
C GLN A 103 17.30 -14.95 0.40
#